data_AF-A0A932LA94-F1
#
_entry.id   AF-A0A932LA94-F1
#
_cell.length_a   1.000
_cell.length_b   1.000
_cell.length_c   1.000
_cell.angle_alpha   90.00
_cell.angle_beta   90.00
_cell.angle_gamma   90.00
#
_symmetry.space_group_name_H-M   'P 1'
#
loop_
_entity.id
_entity.type
_entity.pdbx_description
1 polymer ?
#
loop_
_entity_poly.entity_id
_entity_poly.type
_entity_poly.pdbx_seq_one_letter_code
_entity_poly.pdbx_strand_id
1 'polypeptide(L)'
;GDGIRLAEQAGAQLLNMDITYGPELRFVSPTKKAFQNWLPAGGLAGRLLGAIARRLPAAIMRAYIKRLLVTWQHPENALFDDGAILVNCHGERFTNEHKWPERELAVARQPEKIAYLVLDGRLCERYSAWPHFISTAPDIAYAYVGDYLRLRPDVTAQAPQPEAVSLRRGLDPRALLRSVDEFNRYASGSAPDPFGRTGDSQPLGPGPWVLLGPAKAYFTTTEGGAAVNTNLQALNQAGEMIPGLYAVGQNGLGGMILWGHGLHIAWALTSGRLAGQHVMANEDGGGRP
;
A
#
# COMPACT_ATOMS: atom_id res chain seq x y z
N GLY A 1 6.23 -14.43 -9.36
CA GLY A 1 7.27 -15.10 -8.57
C GLY A 1 8.08 -16.04 -9.43
N ASP A 2 8.52 -15.60 -10.61
CA ASP A 2 9.24 -16.50 -11.52
C ASP A 2 10.64 -16.83 -11.00
N GLY A 3 11.29 -15.88 -10.30
CA GLY A 3 12.57 -16.14 -9.60
C GLY A 3 12.46 -17.26 -8.56
N ILE A 4 11.38 -17.32 -7.79
CA ILE A 4 11.12 -18.39 -6.83
C ILE A 4 10.91 -19.74 -7.54
N ARG A 5 10.12 -19.76 -8.62
CA ARG A 5 9.93 -20.99 -9.42
C ARG A 5 11.23 -21.49 -10.03
N LEU A 6 12.09 -20.60 -10.51
CA LEU A 6 13.40 -20.96 -11.04
C LEU A 6 14.30 -21.55 -9.95
N ALA A 7 14.29 -20.96 -8.74
CA ALA A 7 15.03 -21.50 -7.61
C ALA A 7 14.53 -22.90 -7.22
N GLU A 8 13.21 -23.10 -7.13
CA GLU A 8 12.59 -24.39 -6.86
C GLU A 8 12.94 -25.45 -7.92
N GLN A 9 12.84 -25.09 -9.20
CA GLN A 9 13.20 -25.97 -10.32
C GLN A 9 14.68 -26.37 -10.31
N ALA A 10 15.56 -25.50 -9.79
CA ALA A 10 16.97 -25.78 -9.59
C ALA A 10 17.26 -26.61 -8.31
N GLY A 11 16.23 -26.98 -7.54
CA GLY A 11 16.35 -27.78 -6.33
C GLY A 11 16.58 -26.97 -5.04
N ALA A 12 16.40 -25.65 -5.09
CA ALA A 12 16.56 -24.81 -3.90
C ALA A 12 15.42 -25.04 -2.91
N GLN A 13 15.76 -25.08 -1.62
CA GLN A 13 14.80 -25.04 -0.53
C GLN A 13 14.15 -23.66 -0.47
N LEU A 14 12.83 -23.63 -0.36
CA LEU A 14 12.06 -22.42 -0.15
C LEU A 14 11.64 -22.31 1.33
N LEU A 15 11.75 -21.11 1.88
CA LEU A 15 11.42 -20.79 3.27
C LEU A 15 10.30 -19.74 3.30
N ASN A 16 9.47 -19.76 4.33
CA ASN A 16 8.44 -18.74 4.63
C ASN A 16 7.45 -18.45 3.48
N MET A 17 7.16 -19.43 2.63
CA MET A 17 6.35 -19.24 1.41
C MET A 17 4.88 -18.87 1.70
N ASP A 18 4.42 -19.10 2.93
CA ASP A 18 3.11 -18.75 3.46
C ASP A 18 3.07 -17.38 4.16
N ILE A 19 4.24 -16.78 4.43
CA ILE A 19 4.34 -15.51 5.15
C ILE A 19 4.20 -14.34 4.17
N THR A 20 3.22 -13.48 4.43
CA THR A 20 2.94 -12.28 3.65
C THR A 20 2.68 -11.10 4.57
N TYR A 21 2.94 -9.90 4.05
CA TYR A 21 2.53 -8.66 4.69
C TYR A 21 1.22 -8.16 4.09
N GLY A 22 0.23 -7.96 4.96
CA GLY A 22 -1.13 -7.59 4.61
C GLY A 22 -2.16 -8.66 5.00
N PRO A 23 -3.40 -8.55 4.51
CA PRO A 23 -3.85 -7.55 3.54
C PRO A 23 -3.93 -6.13 4.14
N GLU A 24 -3.72 -5.12 3.30
CA GLU A 24 -3.90 -3.70 3.61
C GLU A 24 -4.87 -3.07 2.61
N LEU A 25 -5.66 -2.09 3.05
CA LEU A 25 -6.40 -1.24 2.12
C LEU A 25 -5.43 -0.40 1.30
N ARG A 26 -5.55 -0.39 -0.02
CA ARG A 26 -4.84 0.57 -0.88
C ARG A 26 -5.76 1.13 -1.92
N PHE A 27 -5.59 2.42 -2.23
CA PHE A 27 -6.27 3.01 -3.37
C PHE A 27 -5.81 2.33 -4.65
N VAL A 28 -6.74 2.14 -5.59
CA VAL A 28 -6.39 1.59 -6.91
C VAL A 28 -5.34 2.48 -7.58
N SER A 29 -4.42 1.86 -8.33
CA SER A 29 -3.42 2.61 -9.08
C SER A 29 -4.09 3.48 -10.15
N PRO A 30 -3.53 4.67 -10.47
CA PRO A 30 -4.05 5.50 -11.55
C PRO A 30 -4.06 4.73 -12.87
N THR A 31 -5.14 4.84 -13.64
CA THR A 31 -5.29 4.19 -14.95
C THR A 31 -4.40 4.82 -16.03
N LYS A 32 -4.01 6.09 -15.87
CA LYS A 32 -3.08 6.77 -16.78
C LYS A 32 -1.65 6.47 -16.36
N LYS A 33 -0.84 5.94 -17.30
CA LYS A 33 0.60 5.72 -17.10
C LYS A 33 1.22 6.99 -16.53
N ALA A 34 1.85 6.88 -15.36
CA ALA A 34 2.58 8.00 -14.78
C ALA A 34 3.70 8.43 -15.73
N PHE A 35 3.90 9.74 -15.90
CA PHE A 35 5.02 10.35 -16.65
C PHE A 35 6.39 9.73 -16.30
N GLN A 36 6.49 9.13 -15.12
CA GLN A 36 7.69 8.46 -14.60
C GLN A 36 8.10 7.21 -15.39
N ASN A 37 7.15 6.50 -16.01
CA ASN A 37 7.47 5.36 -16.87
C ASN A 37 8.17 5.77 -18.18
N TRP A 38 8.32 7.08 -18.41
CA TRP A 38 9.06 7.68 -19.52
C TRP A 38 10.46 8.14 -19.12
N LEU A 39 10.84 8.10 -17.83
CA LEU A 39 12.17 8.54 -17.41
C LEU A 39 13.22 7.48 -17.78
N PRO A 40 14.27 7.85 -18.51
CA PRO A 40 15.32 6.91 -18.90
C PRO A 40 16.07 6.39 -17.66
N ALA A 41 15.99 5.08 -17.42
CA ALA A 41 16.59 4.41 -16.27
C ALA A 41 18.12 4.19 -16.38
N GLY A 42 18.74 4.61 -17.49
CA GLY A 42 20.16 4.40 -17.75
C GLY A 42 20.76 5.34 -18.79
N GLY A 43 22.07 5.18 -19.02
CA GLY A 43 22.83 5.95 -20.02
C GLY A 43 23.05 7.42 -19.67
N LEU A 44 23.45 8.20 -20.68
CA LEU A 44 23.73 9.65 -20.55
C LEU A 44 22.52 10.43 -20.03
N ALA A 45 21.32 10.09 -20.50
CA ALA A 45 20.09 10.75 -20.09
C ALA A 45 19.77 10.52 -18.60
N GLY A 46 19.98 9.30 -18.09
CA GLY A 46 19.83 9.00 -16.66
C GLY A 46 20.83 9.76 -15.78
N ARG A 47 22.10 9.87 -16.23
CA ARG A 47 23.14 10.65 -15.51
C ARG A 47 22.80 12.14 -15.47
N LEU A 48 22.31 12.67 -16.59
CA LEU A 48 21.86 14.06 -16.67
C LEU A 48 20.67 14.33 -15.74
N LEU A 49 19.68 13.44 -15.75
CA LEU A 49 18.53 13.49 -14.83
C LEU A 49 18.96 13.47 -13.35
N GLY A 50 19.91 12.60 -13.00
CA GLY A 50 20.47 12.55 -11.63
C GLY A 50 21.25 13.81 -11.24
N ALA A 51 21.91 14.49 -12.20
CA ALA A 51 22.55 15.77 -11.95
C ALA A 51 21.54 16.92 -11.77
N ILE A 52 20.46 16.92 -12.58
CA ILE A 52 19.37 17.90 -12.50
C ILE A 52 18.59 17.72 -11.19
N ALA A 53 18.25 16.48 -10.82
CA ALA A 53 17.50 16.19 -9.60
C ALA A 53 18.19 16.72 -8.35
N ARG A 54 19.53 16.60 -8.26
CA ARG A 54 20.34 17.13 -7.14
C ARG A 54 20.34 18.66 -7.04
N ARG A 55 19.97 19.36 -8.11
CA ARG A 55 19.93 20.82 -8.18
C ARG A 55 18.50 21.39 -8.13
N LEU A 56 17.47 20.54 -8.11
CA LEU A 56 16.09 21.00 -8.07
C LEU A 56 15.79 21.67 -6.72
N PRO A 57 15.11 22.84 -6.72
CA PRO A 57 14.58 23.45 -5.51
C PRO A 57 13.75 22.46 -4.69
N ALA A 58 13.90 22.51 -3.36
CA ALA A 58 13.21 21.60 -2.44
C ALA A 58 11.68 21.60 -2.61
N ALA A 59 11.08 22.72 -3.01
CA ALA A 59 9.64 22.82 -3.27
C ALA A 59 9.18 21.92 -4.43
N ILE A 60 9.95 21.86 -5.52
CA ILE A 60 9.65 21.02 -6.69
C ILE A 60 9.81 19.55 -6.30
N MET A 61 10.88 19.22 -5.56
CA MET A 61 11.11 17.87 -5.08
C MET A 61 10.01 17.40 -4.12
N ARG A 62 9.57 18.24 -3.18
CA ARG A 62 8.41 17.95 -2.31
C ARG A 62 7.12 17.74 -3.10
N ALA A 63 6.85 18.58 -4.12
CA ALA A 63 5.68 18.42 -4.97
C ALA A 63 5.71 17.08 -5.73
N TYR A 64 6.88 16.68 -6.21
CA TYR A 64 7.08 15.40 -6.90
C TYR A 64 6.92 14.20 -5.94
N ILE A 65 7.57 14.23 -4.78
CA ILE A 65 7.47 13.20 -3.73
C ILE A 65 6.02 13.05 -3.28
N LYS A 66 5.32 14.16 -3.04
CA LYS A 66 3.90 14.14 -2.64
C LYS A 66 3.01 13.51 -3.72
N ARG A 67 3.30 13.76 -5.00
CA ARG A 67 2.59 13.09 -6.11
C ARG A 67 2.85 11.58 -6.13
N LEU A 68 4.07 11.15 -5.83
CA LEU A 68 4.40 9.73 -5.67
C LEU A 68 3.65 9.10 -4.50
N LEU A 69 3.61 9.81 -3.37
CA LEU A 69 2.96 9.35 -2.14
C LEU A 69 1.49 9.00 -2.37
N VAL A 70 0.72 9.90 -2.96
CA VAL A 70 -0.72 9.68 -3.23
C VAL A 70 -0.99 8.60 -4.29
N THR A 71 0.03 8.07 -4.96
CA THR A 71 -0.13 7.07 -6.02
C THR A 71 -0.21 5.64 -5.47
N TRP A 72 0.50 5.35 -4.36
CA TRP A 72 0.79 3.98 -3.94
C TRP A 72 0.48 3.67 -2.46
N GLN A 73 -0.03 4.64 -1.71
CA GLN A 73 -0.21 4.49 -0.26
C GLN A 73 -1.62 4.07 0.16
N HIS A 74 -1.65 3.46 1.34
CA HIS A 74 -2.86 3.06 2.04
C HIS A 74 -3.48 4.25 2.81
N PRO A 75 -4.80 4.27 3.03
CA PRO A 75 -5.39 5.13 4.04
C PRO A 75 -4.90 4.70 5.45
N GLU A 76 -4.72 5.65 6.35
CA GLU A 76 -4.41 5.37 7.75
C GLU A 76 -5.61 4.77 8.50
N ASN A 77 -5.34 3.83 9.43
CA ASN A 77 -6.38 3.24 10.27
C ASN A 77 -7.08 4.27 11.17
N ALA A 78 -6.35 5.32 11.56
CA ALA A 78 -6.88 6.40 12.39
C ALA A 78 -8.13 7.06 11.80
N LEU A 79 -8.32 7.02 10.47
CA LEU A 79 -9.54 7.50 9.83
C LEU A 79 -10.77 6.78 10.37
N PHE A 80 -10.67 5.46 10.55
CA PHE A 80 -11.75 4.64 11.11
C PHE A 80 -11.91 4.89 12.60
N ASP A 81 -10.80 5.03 13.35
CA ASP A 81 -10.85 5.37 14.78
C ASP A 81 -11.53 6.73 15.03
N ASP A 82 -11.41 7.66 14.08
CA ASP A 82 -12.00 9.00 14.14
C ASP A 82 -13.46 9.06 13.63
N GLY A 83 -14.01 7.96 13.13
CA GLY A 83 -15.42 7.85 12.72
C GLY A 83 -15.69 7.68 11.22
N ALA A 84 -14.66 7.54 10.37
CA ALA A 84 -14.89 7.19 8.98
C ALA A 84 -15.51 5.80 8.87
N ILE A 85 -16.38 5.60 7.87
CA ILE A 85 -17.02 4.30 7.57
C ILE A 85 -16.60 3.80 6.19
N LEU A 86 -16.73 2.50 5.97
CA LEU A 86 -16.54 1.89 4.65
C LEU A 86 -17.87 1.53 4.03
N VAL A 87 -18.03 1.88 2.75
CA VAL A 87 -19.16 1.44 1.93
C VAL A 87 -18.69 0.72 0.67
N ASN A 88 -19.46 -0.26 0.21
CA ASN A 88 -19.19 -0.95 -1.06
C ASN A 88 -19.62 -0.08 -2.26
N CYS A 89 -19.53 -0.61 -3.49
CA CYS A 89 -19.95 0.11 -4.70
C CYS A 89 -21.46 0.37 -4.78
N HIS A 90 -22.27 -0.25 -3.92
CA HIS A 90 -23.69 0.02 -3.78
C HIS A 90 -24.00 1.08 -2.72
N GLY A 91 -23.01 1.57 -1.95
CA GLY A 91 -23.22 2.53 -0.87
C GLY A 91 -23.57 1.91 0.49
N GLU A 92 -23.42 0.59 0.62
CA GLU A 92 -23.79 -0.15 1.83
C GLU A 92 -22.56 -0.40 2.71
N ARG A 93 -22.70 -0.21 4.03
CA ARG A 93 -21.74 -0.74 5.02
C ARG A 93 -21.81 -2.26 5.05
N PHE A 94 -20.70 -2.90 5.39
CA PHE A 94 -20.58 -4.36 5.31
C PHE A 94 -19.62 -4.99 6.32
N THR A 95 -18.96 -4.21 7.18
CA THR A 95 -17.95 -4.71 8.10
C THR A 95 -17.73 -3.76 9.28
N ASN A 96 -17.12 -4.29 10.33
CA ASN A 96 -16.52 -3.48 11.39
C ASN A 96 -15.21 -2.86 10.87
N GLU A 97 -15.14 -1.53 10.81
CA GLU A 97 -13.96 -0.85 10.27
C GLU A 97 -12.74 -0.80 11.22
N HIS A 98 -12.90 -1.19 12.49
CA HIS A 98 -11.79 -1.24 13.47
C HIS A 98 -11.04 -2.58 13.50
N LYS A 99 -11.52 -3.60 12.78
CA LYS A 99 -10.98 -4.98 12.85
C LYS A 99 -10.09 -5.31 11.66
N TRP A 100 -8.78 -5.16 11.84
CA TRP A 100 -7.79 -5.73 10.92
C TRP A 100 -7.48 -7.20 11.29
N PRO A 101 -7.35 -8.14 10.33
CA PRO A 101 -7.51 -8.00 8.88
C PRO A 101 -8.93 -8.30 8.36
N GLU A 102 -9.91 -8.53 9.25
CA GLU A 102 -11.29 -8.90 8.91
C GLU A 102 -11.93 -7.91 7.93
N ARG A 103 -11.69 -6.61 8.15
CA ARG A 103 -12.12 -5.50 7.28
C ARG A 103 -11.64 -5.65 5.85
N GLU A 104 -10.35 -5.90 5.64
CA GLU A 104 -9.77 -6.08 4.30
C GLU A 104 -10.29 -7.33 3.62
N LEU A 105 -10.44 -8.43 4.37
CA LEU A 105 -11.06 -9.64 3.85
C LEU A 105 -12.51 -9.40 3.46
N ALA A 106 -13.25 -8.59 4.21
CA ALA A 106 -14.60 -8.18 3.87
C ALA A 106 -14.65 -7.32 2.58
N VAL A 107 -13.68 -6.40 2.40
CA VAL A 107 -13.53 -5.62 1.14
C VAL A 107 -13.28 -6.54 -0.05
N ALA A 108 -12.45 -7.57 0.11
CA ALA A 108 -12.16 -8.54 -0.94
C ALA A 108 -13.38 -9.39 -1.35
N ARG A 109 -14.41 -9.45 -0.51
CA ARG A 109 -15.69 -10.16 -0.75
C ARG A 109 -16.78 -9.26 -1.33
N GLN A 110 -16.59 -7.93 -1.35
CA GLN A 110 -17.55 -7.00 -1.93
C GLN A 110 -17.59 -7.11 -3.48
N PRO A 111 -18.70 -6.69 -4.11
CA PRO A 111 -18.76 -6.55 -5.56
C PRO A 111 -17.59 -5.70 -6.09
N GLU A 112 -16.98 -6.15 -7.19
CA GLU A 112 -15.76 -5.57 -7.79
C GLU A 112 -14.51 -5.56 -6.89
N LYS A 113 -14.61 -6.11 -5.67
CA LYS A 113 -13.59 -6.12 -4.62
C LYS A 113 -13.12 -4.73 -4.23
N ILE A 114 -14.04 -3.75 -4.25
CA ILE A 114 -13.77 -2.33 -3.93
C ILE A 114 -14.60 -1.84 -2.74
N ALA A 115 -14.06 -0.84 -2.06
CA ALA A 115 -14.77 -0.04 -1.08
C ALA A 115 -14.38 1.45 -1.18
N TYR A 116 -15.20 2.29 -0.57
CA TYR A 116 -14.99 3.73 -0.44
C TYR A 116 -15.05 4.11 1.04
N LEU A 117 -14.10 4.93 1.49
CA LEU A 117 -14.16 5.57 2.79
C LEU A 117 -15.06 6.80 2.69
N VAL A 118 -15.95 6.98 3.65
CA VAL A 118 -16.86 8.13 3.74
C VAL A 118 -16.38 9.05 4.85
N LEU A 119 -16.11 10.32 4.49
CA LEU A 119 -15.72 11.38 5.41
C LEU A 119 -16.76 12.50 5.38
N ASP A 120 -17.15 12.98 6.56
CA ASP A 120 -17.95 14.20 6.74
C ASP A 120 -17.06 15.45 6.81
N GLY A 121 -17.66 16.63 6.99
CA GLY A 121 -16.93 17.89 7.04
C GLY A 121 -15.90 17.93 8.17
N ARG A 122 -16.24 17.37 9.34
CA ARG A 122 -15.35 17.28 10.51
C ARG A 122 -14.11 16.44 10.21
N LEU A 123 -14.28 15.26 9.60
CA LEU A 123 -13.15 14.42 9.18
C LEU A 123 -12.33 15.10 8.08
N CYS A 124 -12.98 15.79 7.14
CA CYS A 124 -12.27 16.55 6.11
C CYS A 124 -11.36 17.63 6.71
N GLU A 125 -11.86 18.36 7.71
CA GLU A 125 -11.10 19.38 8.42
C GLU A 125 -9.97 18.76 9.25
N ARG A 126 -10.26 17.72 10.03
CA ARG A 126 -9.26 17.02 10.84
C ARG A 126 -8.10 16.53 9.98
N TYR A 127 -8.38 15.86 8.87
CA TYR A 127 -7.38 15.28 7.96
C TYR A 127 -6.86 16.26 6.88
N SER A 128 -6.95 17.56 7.15
CA SER A 128 -6.43 18.61 6.26
C SER A 128 -4.97 19.00 6.55
N ALA A 129 -4.46 18.69 7.74
CA ALA A 129 -3.12 19.07 8.20
C ALA A 129 -2.57 18.14 9.29
N TRP A 130 -1.26 18.21 9.54
CA TRP A 130 -0.60 17.49 10.62
C TRP A 130 -1.27 17.79 11.98
N PRO A 131 -1.44 16.80 12.89
CA PRO A 131 -0.90 15.43 12.84
C PRO A 131 -1.76 14.40 12.09
N HIS A 132 -2.88 14.80 11.47
CA HIS A 132 -3.81 13.86 10.83
C HIS A 132 -3.67 13.87 9.31
N PHE A 133 -3.34 12.73 8.73
CA PHE A 133 -3.10 12.57 7.29
C PHE A 133 -3.81 11.34 6.77
N ILE A 134 -4.21 11.38 5.50
CA ILE A 134 -4.84 10.24 4.82
C ILE A 134 -3.81 9.14 4.60
N SER A 135 -2.59 9.52 4.23
CA SER A 135 -1.49 8.59 3.99
C SER A 135 -0.17 9.24 4.31
N THR A 136 0.81 8.44 4.74
CA THR A 136 2.17 8.91 5.00
C THR A 136 3.24 8.03 4.37
N ALA A 137 4.38 8.65 4.08
CA ALA A 137 5.66 7.97 4.06
C ALA A 137 6.44 8.59 5.22
N PRO A 138 6.66 7.84 6.31
CA PRO A 138 7.32 8.37 7.51
C PRO A 138 8.61 9.10 7.16
N ASP A 139 8.82 10.26 7.78
CA ASP A 139 9.96 11.16 7.57
C ASP A 139 10.14 11.75 6.16
N ILE A 140 9.24 11.43 5.22
CA ILE A 140 9.33 11.86 3.82
C ILE A 140 8.21 12.84 3.47
N ALA A 141 6.96 12.43 3.62
CA ALA A 141 5.81 13.25 3.23
C ALA A 141 4.48 12.76 3.81
N TYR A 142 3.55 13.70 3.99
CA TYR A 142 2.17 13.46 4.36
C TYR A 142 1.23 13.89 3.23
N ALA A 143 0.16 13.12 3.01
CA ALA A 143 -0.93 13.44 2.09
C ALA A 143 -2.23 13.68 2.85
N TYR A 144 -2.89 14.79 2.54
CA TYR A 144 -4.12 15.23 3.18
C TYR A 144 -5.32 15.15 2.22
N VAL A 145 -6.52 15.36 2.72
CA VAL A 145 -7.76 15.36 1.90
C VAL A 145 -7.62 16.26 0.67
N GLY A 146 -7.13 17.50 0.86
CA GLY A 146 -6.92 18.44 -0.24
C GLY A 146 -5.90 17.99 -1.29
N ASP A 147 -4.88 17.23 -0.88
CA ASP A 147 -3.89 16.67 -1.83
C ASP A 147 -4.51 15.57 -2.68
N TYR A 148 -5.31 14.70 -2.07
CA TYR A 148 -6.04 13.65 -2.79
C TYR A 148 -7.09 14.23 -3.74
N LEU A 149 -7.86 15.23 -3.33
CA LEU A 149 -8.82 15.93 -4.20
C LEU A 149 -8.15 16.55 -5.43
N ARG A 150 -6.96 17.12 -5.27
CA ARG A 150 -6.21 17.79 -6.34
C ARG A 150 -5.45 16.83 -7.24
N LEU A 151 -4.79 15.83 -6.66
CA LEU A 151 -3.83 14.98 -7.37
C LEU A 151 -4.42 13.63 -7.80
N ARG A 152 -5.52 13.22 -7.16
CA ARG A 152 -6.17 11.92 -7.35
C ARG A 152 -7.69 12.04 -7.48
N PRO A 153 -8.22 12.86 -8.42
CA PRO A 153 -9.66 12.92 -8.68
C PRO A 153 -10.23 11.60 -9.20
N ASP A 154 -9.37 10.66 -9.62
CA ASP A 154 -9.76 9.30 -9.98
C ASP A 154 -10.13 8.43 -8.77
N VAL A 155 -9.62 8.74 -7.56
CA VAL A 155 -9.99 8.05 -6.31
C VAL A 155 -10.58 8.98 -5.24
N THR A 156 -11.00 10.19 -5.61
CA THR A 156 -11.70 11.10 -4.70
C THR A 156 -12.92 11.78 -5.31
N ALA A 157 -13.98 11.92 -4.54
CA ALA A 157 -15.12 12.78 -4.90
C ALA A 157 -15.51 13.63 -3.69
N GLN A 158 -15.92 14.87 -3.93
CA GLN A 158 -16.43 15.77 -2.90
C GLN A 158 -17.77 16.37 -3.31
N ALA A 159 -18.70 16.50 -2.39
CA ALA A 159 -19.92 17.28 -2.59
C ALA A 159 -20.45 17.84 -1.25
N PRO A 160 -21.32 18.87 -1.27
CA PRO A 160 -21.92 19.39 -0.04
C PRO A 160 -22.87 18.41 0.68
N GLN A 161 -23.43 17.45 -0.06
CA GLN A 161 -24.45 16.51 0.42
C GLN A 161 -24.03 15.06 0.12
N PRO A 162 -24.40 14.08 0.98
CA PRO A 162 -24.00 12.68 0.83
C PRO A 162 -24.59 12.05 -0.45
N GLU A 163 -25.79 12.45 -0.85
CA GLU A 163 -26.42 12.00 -2.09
C GLU A 163 -25.62 12.46 -3.31
N ALA A 164 -25.21 13.72 -3.30
CA ALA A 164 -24.45 14.32 -4.40
C ALA A 164 -23.05 13.69 -4.54
N VAL A 165 -22.39 13.32 -3.44
CA VAL A 165 -21.09 12.64 -3.52
C VAL A 165 -21.24 11.19 -4.00
N SER A 166 -22.32 10.50 -3.60
CA SER A 166 -22.65 9.15 -4.07
C SER A 166 -22.78 9.09 -5.58
N LEU A 167 -23.56 10.02 -6.16
CA LEU A 167 -23.80 10.10 -7.60
C LEU A 167 -22.51 10.32 -8.41
N ARG A 168 -21.54 11.09 -7.87
CA ARG A 168 -20.22 11.29 -8.53
C ARG A 168 -19.42 10.00 -8.68
N ARG A 169 -19.75 8.96 -7.91
CA ARG A 169 -19.09 7.66 -7.90
C ARG A 169 -19.99 6.51 -8.32
N GLY A 170 -21.24 6.79 -8.71
CA GLY A 170 -22.21 5.78 -9.14
C GLY A 170 -22.76 4.91 -8.01
N LEU A 171 -22.62 5.34 -6.75
CA LEU A 171 -23.22 4.66 -5.59
C LEU A 171 -24.72 5.02 -5.50
N ASP A 172 -25.54 4.12 -4.95
CA ASP A 172 -26.94 4.44 -4.64
C ASP A 172 -26.99 5.46 -3.48
N PRO A 173 -27.50 6.69 -3.72
CA PRO A 173 -27.62 7.69 -2.67
C PRO A 173 -28.44 7.22 -1.47
N ARG A 174 -29.50 6.43 -1.71
CA ARG A 174 -30.38 5.95 -0.64
C ARG A 174 -29.67 4.92 0.23
N ALA A 175 -28.84 4.07 -0.37
CA ALA A 175 -28.03 3.11 0.38
C ALA A 175 -26.98 3.82 1.24
N LEU A 176 -26.28 4.83 0.70
CA LEU A 176 -25.32 5.60 1.49
C LEU A 176 -25.99 6.29 2.68
N LEU A 177 -27.14 6.94 2.46
CA LEU A 177 -27.89 7.56 3.54
C LEU A 177 -28.29 6.58 4.64
N ARG A 178 -28.75 5.37 4.28
CA ARG A 178 -29.06 4.32 5.27
C ARG A 178 -27.82 3.91 6.06
N SER A 179 -26.69 3.73 5.40
CA SER A 179 -25.41 3.41 6.02
C SER A 179 -24.96 4.48 7.02
N VAL A 180 -25.11 5.76 6.65
CA VAL A 180 -24.79 6.90 7.51
C VAL A 180 -25.76 6.98 8.70
N ASP A 181 -27.07 6.80 8.49
CA ASP A 181 -28.06 6.80 9.57
C ASP A 181 -27.81 5.66 10.57
N GLU A 182 -27.53 4.46 10.08
CA GLU A 182 -27.22 3.31 10.91
C GLU A 182 -25.96 3.53 11.77
N PHE A 183 -24.88 4.03 11.16
CA PHE A 183 -23.68 4.42 11.90
C PHE A 183 -23.98 5.52 12.92
N ASN A 184 -24.77 6.53 12.55
CA ASN A 184 -25.10 7.64 13.44
C ASN A 184 -25.94 7.22 14.63
N ARG A 185 -26.92 6.32 14.45
CA ARG A 185 -27.70 5.72 15.54
C ARG A 185 -26.81 4.92 16.50
N TYR A 186 -25.79 4.26 15.96
CA TYR A 186 -24.77 3.61 16.77
C TYR A 186 -23.92 4.62 17.54
N ALA A 187 -23.31 5.58 16.84
CA ALA A 187 -22.41 6.57 17.44
C ALA A 187 -23.11 7.50 18.45
N SER A 188 -24.43 7.66 18.36
CA SER A 188 -25.25 8.37 19.36
C SER A 188 -25.70 7.50 20.54
N GLY A 189 -25.36 6.21 20.55
CA GLY A 189 -25.79 5.23 21.56
C GLY A 189 -27.27 4.86 21.48
N SER A 190 -27.94 5.18 20.37
CA SER A 190 -29.38 4.89 20.18
C SER A 190 -29.64 3.46 19.69
N ALA A 191 -28.64 2.79 19.13
CA ALA A 191 -28.68 1.39 18.70
C ALA A 191 -27.27 0.75 18.80
N PRO A 192 -27.15 -0.59 18.84
CA PRO A 192 -25.85 -1.23 18.63
C PRO A 192 -25.43 -1.15 17.16
N ASP A 193 -24.12 -1.15 16.90
CA ASP A 193 -23.60 -1.29 15.53
C ASP A 193 -23.86 -2.72 15.02
N PRO A 194 -24.44 -2.91 13.82
CA PRO A 194 -24.76 -4.24 13.30
C PRO A 194 -23.54 -5.07 12.93
N PHE A 195 -22.36 -4.47 12.81
CA PHE A 195 -21.09 -5.16 12.59
C PHE A 195 -20.26 -5.29 13.88
N GLY A 196 -20.81 -4.88 15.04
CA GLY A 196 -20.14 -4.96 16.33
C GLY A 196 -19.00 -3.95 16.53
N ARG A 197 -19.01 -2.83 15.78
CA ARG A 197 -18.11 -1.69 16.02
C ARG A 197 -18.37 -1.07 17.40
N THR A 198 -17.31 -0.66 18.09
CA THR A 198 -17.37 -0.08 19.45
C THR A 198 -16.41 1.09 19.57
N GLY A 199 -16.64 1.98 20.55
CA GLY A 199 -15.74 3.10 20.85
C GLY A 199 -16.07 4.43 20.16
N ASP A 200 -16.90 4.44 19.11
CA ASP A 200 -17.38 5.70 18.53
C ASP A 200 -18.43 6.38 19.42
N SER A 201 -18.33 7.70 19.51
CA SER A 201 -19.23 8.57 20.26
C SER A 201 -19.64 9.83 19.50
N GLN A 202 -19.24 9.95 18.23
CA GLN A 202 -19.51 11.11 17.39
C GLN A 202 -20.14 10.66 16.07
N PRO A 203 -21.43 10.96 15.85
CA PRO A 203 -22.08 10.77 14.56
C PRO A 203 -21.40 11.55 13.43
N LEU A 204 -21.49 11.04 12.20
CA LEU A 204 -21.16 11.79 10.99
C LEU A 204 -22.15 12.95 10.80
N GLY A 205 -21.60 14.14 10.62
CA GLY A 205 -22.34 15.39 10.58
C GLY A 205 -22.47 16.00 9.18
N PRO A 206 -22.70 17.33 9.10
CA PRO A 206 -22.79 18.05 7.84
C PRO A 206 -21.52 17.95 6.97
N GLY A 207 -21.69 18.23 5.68
CA GLY A 207 -20.60 18.24 4.70
C GLY A 207 -19.59 19.39 4.89
N PRO A 208 -18.57 19.48 4.01
CA PRO A 208 -18.47 18.74 2.75
C PRO A 208 -18.24 17.24 2.97
N TRP A 209 -18.91 16.43 2.15
CA TRP A 209 -18.75 14.98 2.13
C TRP A 209 -17.67 14.60 1.13
N VAL A 210 -16.77 13.72 1.53
CA VAL A 210 -15.72 13.17 0.67
C VAL A 210 -15.80 11.65 0.65
N LEU A 211 -15.77 11.09 -0.56
CA LEU A 211 -15.49 9.67 -0.79
C LEU A 211 -14.03 9.50 -1.18
N LEU A 212 -13.29 8.68 -0.43
CA LEU A 212 -11.93 8.23 -0.80
C LEU A 212 -12.00 6.77 -1.27
N GLY A 213 -11.69 6.54 -2.54
CA GLY A 213 -11.77 5.24 -3.19
C GLY A 213 -12.01 5.37 -4.69
N PRO A 214 -11.85 4.29 -5.47
CA PRO A 214 -11.90 2.90 -4.98
C PRO A 214 -10.63 2.47 -4.22
N ALA A 215 -10.82 1.79 -3.10
CA ALA A 215 -9.78 1.07 -2.37
C ALA A 215 -10.02 -0.45 -2.47
N LYS A 216 -8.94 -1.25 -2.50
CA LYS A 216 -8.99 -2.72 -2.45
C LYS A 216 -8.06 -3.25 -1.36
N ALA A 217 -8.27 -4.50 -0.96
CA ALA A 217 -7.33 -5.23 -0.13
C ALA A 217 -6.16 -5.78 -0.97
N TYR A 218 -4.92 -5.47 -0.58
CA TYR A 218 -3.71 -5.93 -1.23
C TYR A 218 -2.75 -6.58 -0.22
N PHE A 219 -2.07 -7.64 -0.65
CA PHE A 219 -0.82 -8.06 -0.02
C PHE A 219 0.31 -7.19 -0.56
N THR A 220 1.13 -6.67 0.34
CA THR A 220 2.15 -5.67 0.04
C THR A 220 3.50 -6.33 -0.24
N THR A 221 3.90 -7.30 0.59
CA THR A 221 5.12 -8.09 0.39
C THR A 221 4.89 -9.56 0.69
N THR A 222 5.77 -10.40 0.16
CA THR A 222 5.89 -11.81 0.52
C THR A 222 7.25 -12.01 1.14
N GLU A 223 7.31 -12.72 2.26
CA GLU A 223 8.57 -12.99 2.98
C GLU A 223 9.15 -14.37 2.61
N GLY A 224 8.48 -15.05 1.68
CA GLY A 224 8.94 -16.28 1.07
C GLY A 224 10.11 -16.07 0.12
N GLY A 225 11.13 -16.91 0.24
CA GLY A 225 12.36 -16.83 -0.55
C GLY A 225 13.17 -18.12 -0.52
N ALA A 226 14.16 -18.22 -1.41
CA ALA A 226 15.14 -19.31 -1.36
C ALA A 226 15.97 -19.23 -0.08
N ALA A 227 16.27 -20.40 0.50
CA ALA A 227 17.28 -20.56 1.53
C ALA A 227 18.65 -20.17 0.96
N VAL A 228 19.43 -19.39 1.71
CA VAL A 228 20.77 -18.98 1.30
C VAL A 228 21.76 -19.08 2.46
N ASN A 229 23.04 -19.33 2.16
CA ASN A 229 24.11 -19.21 3.15
C ASN A 229 24.60 -17.74 3.28
N THR A 230 25.62 -17.52 4.11
CA THR A 230 26.23 -16.19 4.33
C THR A 230 26.84 -15.56 3.07
N ASN A 231 27.17 -16.38 2.07
CA ASN A 231 27.69 -15.94 0.78
C ASN A 231 26.60 -15.77 -0.28
N LEU A 232 25.32 -15.88 0.12
CA LEU A 232 24.13 -15.74 -0.71
C LEU A 232 23.97 -16.82 -1.78
N GLN A 233 24.64 -17.96 -1.60
CA GLN A 233 24.46 -19.14 -2.43
C GLN A 233 23.18 -19.86 -2.01
N ALA A 234 22.36 -20.27 -2.96
CA ALA A 234 21.12 -20.99 -2.70
C ALA A 234 21.42 -22.36 -2.09
N LEU A 235 20.60 -22.79 -1.14
CA LEU A 235 20.72 -24.08 -0.45
C LEU A 235 19.64 -25.05 -0.93
N ASN A 236 20.00 -26.32 -1.06
CA ASN A 236 19.05 -27.41 -1.31
C ASN A 236 18.36 -27.85 0.00
N GLN A 237 17.49 -28.86 -0.08
CA GLN A 237 16.76 -29.39 1.09
C GLN A 237 17.66 -30.05 2.15
N ALA A 238 18.89 -30.45 1.80
CA ALA A 238 19.88 -30.98 2.73
C ALA A 238 20.73 -29.88 3.38
N GLY A 239 20.51 -28.61 3.04
CA GLY A 239 21.31 -27.48 3.50
C GLY A 239 22.64 -27.32 2.77
N GLU A 240 22.86 -28.06 1.67
CA GLU A 240 24.07 -27.96 0.86
C GLU A 240 23.91 -26.85 -0.20
N MET A 241 25.01 -26.17 -0.52
CA MET A 241 24.98 -25.15 -1.58
C MET A 241 24.73 -25.76 -2.95
N ILE A 242 23.93 -25.08 -3.76
CA ILE A 242 23.75 -25.41 -5.18
C ILE A 242 24.83 -24.67 -5.98
N PRO A 243 25.78 -25.37 -6.63
CA PRO A 243 26.89 -24.72 -7.31
C PRO A 243 26.43 -23.74 -8.39
N GLY A 244 27.00 -22.53 -8.37
CA GLY A 244 26.69 -21.48 -9.34
C GLY A 244 25.35 -20.77 -9.14
N LEU A 245 24.52 -21.17 -8.18
CA LEU A 245 23.22 -20.54 -7.92
C LEU A 245 23.28 -19.60 -6.71
N TYR A 246 22.94 -18.34 -6.95
CA TYR A 246 22.82 -17.30 -5.92
C TYR A 246 21.41 -16.73 -5.92
N ALA A 247 20.91 -16.36 -4.74
CA ALA A 247 19.62 -15.70 -4.58
C ALA A 247 19.78 -14.45 -3.69
N VAL A 248 19.13 -13.35 -4.10
CA VAL A 248 19.27 -12.04 -3.46
C VAL A 248 17.93 -11.31 -3.40
N GLY A 249 17.85 -10.26 -2.60
CA GLY A 249 16.63 -9.48 -2.40
C GLY A 249 15.48 -10.36 -1.93
N GLN A 250 14.27 -10.08 -2.42
CA GLN A 250 13.07 -10.83 -2.02
C GLN A 250 13.09 -12.29 -2.46
N ASN A 251 13.85 -12.65 -3.52
CA ASN A 251 13.97 -14.05 -3.94
C ASN A 251 14.95 -14.85 -3.06
N GLY A 252 15.82 -14.19 -2.30
CA GLY A 252 16.84 -14.79 -1.45
C GLY A 252 16.85 -14.16 -0.06
N LEU A 253 15.73 -14.30 0.65
CA LEU A 253 15.59 -13.79 2.02
C LEU A 253 16.27 -14.69 3.06
N GLY A 254 16.55 -15.96 2.74
CA GLY A 254 17.22 -16.87 3.67
C GLY A 254 16.45 -17.11 4.96
N GLY A 255 15.11 -17.03 4.91
CA GLY A 255 14.24 -17.18 6.09
C GLY A 255 14.09 -15.92 6.94
N MET A 256 14.72 -14.80 6.57
CA MET A 256 14.47 -13.51 7.23
C MET A 256 13.04 -13.04 6.98
N ILE A 257 12.47 -12.38 7.99
CA ILE A 257 11.19 -11.69 7.89
C ILE A 257 11.46 -10.20 8.13
N LEU A 258 11.31 -9.39 7.09
CA LEU A 258 11.73 -7.99 7.12
C LEU A 258 10.54 -7.08 7.45
N TRP A 259 10.19 -6.99 8.73
CA TRP A 259 9.13 -6.09 9.20
C TRP A 259 9.61 -4.65 9.28
N GLY A 260 9.12 -3.79 8.39
CA GLY A 260 9.35 -2.36 8.48
C GLY A 260 9.60 -1.70 7.13
N HIS A 261 9.37 -0.39 7.09
CA HIS A 261 9.54 0.38 5.86
C HIS A 261 11.02 0.43 5.46
N GLY A 262 11.29 0.14 4.19
CA GLY A 262 12.63 0.27 3.59
C GLY A 262 13.58 -0.92 3.78
N LEU A 263 13.24 -1.90 4.63
CA LEU A 263 14.13 -3.04 4.89
C LEU A 263 14.35 -3.91 3.65
N HIS A 264 13.30 -4.23 2.87
CA HIS A 264 13.45 -4.98 1.61
C HIS A 264 14.31 -4.24 0.59
N ILE A 265 14.25 -2.91 0.56
CA ILE A 265 15.08 -2.08 -0.33
C ILE A 265 16.55 -2.17 0.10
N ALA A 266 16.82 -1.98 1.39
CA ALA A 266 18.16 -2.10 1.96
C ALA A 266 18.73 -3.51 1.72
N TRP A 267 17.92 -4.55 1.94
CA TRP A 267 18.31 -5.93 1.68
C TRP A 267 18.60 -6.18 0.20
N ALA A 268 17.73 -5.77 -0.72
CA ALA A 268 17.95 -5.95 -2.16
C ALA A 268 19.27 -5.33 -2.63
N LEU A 269 19.58 -4.11 -2.18
CA LEU A 269 20.83 -3.42 -2.52
C LEU A 269 22.06 -4.12 -1.91
N THR A 270 21.95 -4.54 -0.63
CA THR A 270 23.07 -5.12 0.12
C THR A 270 23.37 -6.52 -0.37
N SER A 271 22.36 -7.39 -0.43
CA SER A 271 22.48 -8.77 -0.90
C SER A 271 22.96 -8.83 -2.36
N GLY A 272 22.41 -7.98 -3.24
CA GLY A 272 22.86 -7.90 -4.63
C GLY A 272 24.35 -7.56 -4.74
N ARG A 273 24.83 -6.59 -3.95
CA ARG A 273 26.26 -6.22 -3.94
C ARG A 273 27.14 -7.35 -3.41
N LEU A 274 26.76 -7.99 -2.30
CA LEU A 274 27.54 -9.07 -1.69
C LEU A 274 27.62 -10.29 -2.60
N ALA A 275 26.51 -10.70 -3.21
CA ALA A 275 26.50 -11.81 -4.16
C ALA A 275 27.41 -11.52 -5.36
N GLY A 276 27.36 -10.30 -5.91
CA GLY A 276 28.24 -9.90 -7.01
C GLY A 276 29.73 -9.99 -6.65
N GLN A 277 30.11 -9.62 -5.42
CA GLN A 277 31.49 -9.78 -4.94
C GLN A 277 31.91 -11.25 -4.84
N HIS A 278 31.02 -12.13 -4.35
CA HIS A 278 31.30 -13.56 -4.25
C HIS A 278 31.40 -14.25 -5.61
N VAL A 279 30.56 -13.87 -6.58
CA VAL A 279 30.63 -14.39 -7.94
C VAL A 279 31.97 -14.06 -8.58
N MET A 280 32.39 -12.78 -8.53
CA MET A 280 33.66 -12.35 -9.11
C MET A 280 34.87 -13.02 -8.44
N ALA A 281 34.87 -13.12 -7.11
CA ALA A 281 35.97 -13.77 -6.39
C ALA A 281 36.11 -15.27 -6.71
N ASN A 282 34.99 -15.94 -7.01
CA ASN A 282 35.00 -17.36 -7.40
C ASN A 282 35.43 -17.57 -8.85
N GLU A 283 35.16 -16.63 -9.76
CA GLU A 283 35.65 -16.67 -11.16
C GLU A 283 37.17 -16.50 -11.25
N ASP A 284 37.78 -15.72 -10.35
CA ASP A 284 39.23 -15.51 -10.31
C ASP A 284 40.00 -16.68 -9.66
N GLY A 285 39.30 -17.56 -8.92
CA GLY A 285 39.90 -18.69 -8.18
C GLY A 285 39.70 -20.08 -8.81
N GLY A 286 38.78 -20.21 -9.78
CA GLY A 286 38.48 -21.46 -10.46
C GLY A 286 38.73 -21.33 -11.95
N GLY A 287 39.72 -22.06 -12.47
CA GLY A 287 40.05 -22.10 -13.89
C GLY A 287 38.80 -22.25 -14.77
N ARG A 288 38.73 -21.41 -15.80
CA ARG A 288 37.73 -21.51 -16.87
C ARG A 288 37.66 -22.96 -17.38
N PRO A 289 36.45 -23.49 -17.68
CA PRO A 289 36.34 -24.74 -18.43
C PRO A 289 37.01 -24.65 -19.80
#